data_AF-A0A835YQ27-F1
#
_entry.id   AF-A0A835YQ27-F1
#
_cell.length_a   1.000
_cell.length_b   1.000
_cell.length_c   1.000
_cell.angle_alpha   90.00
_cell.angle_beta   90.00
_cell.angle_gamma   90.00
#
_symmetry.space_group_name_H-M   'P 1'
#
loop_
_entity.id
_entity.type
_entity.pdbx_description
1 polymer ?
#
loop_
_entity_poly.entity_id
_entity_poly.type
_entity_poly.pdbx_seq_one_letter_code
_entity_poly.pdbx_strand_id
1 'polypeptide(L)'
;MAAPKVWRPSLDDVESISRGGPAKVRGTGSRNIPHRLNAEERELYLLAKQRGYLTVRGTAYRKERKGSPLANIFRQWCDARGAVCVVIEQATATTPGASGGSGSGAGDRVVVDLSPLRREDTEAVEALLLSTAAEMGLRAVGYGERAPDVLPFSILPPTEEEEEEFDLSRAAGASGDAKAQEEGRPQEPAAAMEGGEAAGPSPRCGGGGGPVDTEACAHLRRAVEEASAGVRKLKEGEGRTNSDPLVKAAVAELLRLKAELQAAEAPPPAPTPAPAAPQPGLAQEPPAASPAPASSPTSPAPYPRPTADQFSRLSIWQVRAVPMFFEGDRAAVKRFAAEAAKRAEEAVGAARRAVGEKARAAAQAVAA
;
A
#
# COMPACT_ATOMS: atom_id res chain seq x y z
N MET A 1 10.10 -13.03 32.97
CA MET A 1 10.74 -13.34 31.67
C MET A 1 10.76 -12.06 30.85
N ALA A 2 11.85 -11.74 30.17
CA ALA A 2 11.89 -10.59 29.27
C ALA A 2 10.95 -10.84 28.06
N ALA A 3 10.20 -9.83 27.63
CA ALA A 3 9.35 -9.96 26.44
C ALA A 3 10.22 -10.27 25.21
N PRO A 4 9.79 -11.18 24.31
CA PRO A 4 10.55 -11.52 23.12
C PRO A 4 10.81 -10.28 22.26
N LYS A 5 12.04 -10.18 21.72
CA LYS A 5 12.41 -9.09 20.82
C LYS A 5 11.58 -9.20 19.54
N VAL A 6 10.64 -8.29 19.37
CA VAL A 6 9.79 -8.21 18.17
C VAL A 6 10.65 -7.94 16.94
N TRP A 7 10.64 -8.88 15.97
CA TRP A 7 11.33 -8.69 14.70
C TRP A 7 10.63 -7.63 13.84
N ARG A 8 11.40 -6.79 13.17
CA ARG A 8 10.92 -5.76 12.23
C ARG A 8 11.82 -5.73 10.99
N PRO A 9 11.27 -5.48 9.79
CA PRO A 9 12.07 -5.28 8.61
C PRO A 9 12.92 -4.01 8.73
N SER A 10 14.09 -4.00 8.11
CA SER A 10 14.92 -2.80 8.03
C SER A 10 14.35 -1.80 7.01
N LEU A 11 14.53 -0.50 7.23
CA LEU A 11 14.09 0.54 6.27
C LEU A 11 14.76 0.37 4.90
N ASP A 12 16.01 -0.08 4.88
CA ASP A 12 16.76 -0.36 3.65
C ASP A 12 16.13 -1.51 2.86
N ASP A 13 15.71 -2.59 3.54
CA ASP A 13 15.04 -3.71 2.88
C ASP A 13 13.71 -3.28 2.28
N VAL A 14 12.92 -2.49 3.03
CA VAL A 14 11.65 -1.94 2.54
C VAL A 14 11.89 -1.06 1.31
N GLU A 15 12.90 -0.19 1.34
CA GLU A 15 13.25 0.66 0.21
C GLU A 15 13.74 -0.16 -1.00
N SER A 16 14.52 -1.23 -0.76
CA SER A 16 14.99 -2.15 -1.81
C SER A 16 13.82 -2.85 -2.51
N ILE A 17 12.93 -3.49 -1.77
CA ILE A 17 11.80 -4.22 -2.36
C ILE A 17 10.79 -3.29 -3.05
N SER A 18 10.65 -2.04 -2.59
CA SER A 18 9.82 -1.02 -3.25
C SER A 18 10.28 -0.74 -4.69
N ARG A 19 11.58 -0.95 -4.97
CA ARG A 19 12.20 -0.81 -6.30
C ARG A 19 12.20 -2.12 -7.10
N GLY A 20 11.74 -3.22 -6.51
CA GLY A 20 11.86 -4.56 -7.04
C GLY A 20 13.22 -5.21 -6.78
N GLY A 21 14.02 -4.65 -5.87
CA GLY A 21 15.26 -5.27 -5.40
C GLY A 21 15.02 -6.38 -4.37
N PRO A 22 16.04 -7.20 -4.08
CA PRO A 22 15.96 -8.21 -3.03
C PRO A 22 15.99 -7.58 -1.62
N ALA A 23 15.33 -8.22 -0.66
CA ALA A 23 15.54 -7.94 0.77
C ALA A 23 16.70 -8.79 1.31
N LYS A 24 17.47 -8.24 2.25
CA LYS A 24 18.55 -8.96 2.95
C LYS A 24 17.99 -10.01 3.91
N VAL A 25 16.87 -9.71 4.56
CA VAL A 25 16.24 -10.59 5.54
C VAL A 25 15.01 -11.27 4.94
N ARG A 26 14.94 -12.60 5.08
CA ARG A 26 13.76 -13.40 4.69
C ARG A 26 12.54 -12.96 5.50
N GLY A 27 11.37 -12.93 4.87
CA GLY A 27 10.12 -12.48 5.51
C GLY A 27 9.86 -10.98 5.43
N THR A 28 10.83 -10.17 4.99
CA THR A 28 10.58 -8.77 4.64
C THR A 28 9.60 -8.70 3.46
N GLY A 29 9.93 -9.27 2.30
CA GLY A 29 9.00 -9.35 1.17
C GLY A 29 8.16 -10.64 1.18
N SER A 30 7.01 -10.61 0.49
CA SER A 30 6.27 -11.81 0.09
C SER A 30 6.15 -11.85 -1.43
N ARG A 31 6.32 -13.02 -2.04
CA ARG A 31 6.14 -13.23 -3.49
C ARG A 31 4.68 -13.12 -3.93
N ASN A 32 3.75 -13.39 -3.01
CA ASN A 32 2.32 -13.36 -3.25
C ASN A 32 1.71 -11.96 -3.08
N ILE A 33 2.51 -10.98 -2.63
CA ILE A 33 2.07 -9.61 -2.41
C ILE A 33 2.91 -8.68 -3.28
N PRO A 34 2.28 -7.80 -4.09
CA PRO A 34 3.04 -6.85 -4.88
C PRO A 34 3.62 -5.76 -3.97
N HIS A 35 4.93 -5.50 -4.10
CA HIS A 35 5.67 -4.45 -3.37
C HIS A 35 6.30 -3.40 -4.29
N ARG A 36 6.53 -3.76 -5.55
CA ARG A 36 7.24 -2.90 -6.51
C ARG A 36 6.37 -1.74 -6.96
N LEU A 37 6.87 -0.53 -6.76
CA LEU A 37 6.22 0.71 -7.15
C LEU A 37 6.57 1.12 -8.58
N ASN A 38 5.63 1.80 -9.26
CA ASN A 38 5.94 2.57 -10.47
C ASN A 38 6.39 4.00 -10.11
N ALA A 39 6.66 4.83 -11.13
CA ALA A 39 7.14 6.21 -10.92
C ALA A 39 6.15 7.08 -10.12
N GLU A 40 4.87 7.09 -10.50
CA GLU A 40 3.84 7.89 -9.83
C GLU A 40 3.61 7.47 -8.38
N GLU A 41 3.53 6.15 -8.12
CA GLU A 41 3.42 5.63 -6.76
C GLU A 41 4.65 5.97 -5.92
N ARG A 42 5.83 5.98 -6.54
CA ARG A 42 7.05 6.30 -5.83
C ARG A 42 7.00 7.73 -5.31
N GLU A 43 6.52 8.68 -6.11
CA GLU A 43 6.31 10.05 -5.66
C GLU A 43 5.32 10.11 -4.48
N LEU A 44 4.17 9.43 -4.61
CA LEU A 44 3.18 9.34 -3.54
C LEU A 44 3.74 8.70 -2.27
N TYR A 45 4.56 7.66 -2.40
CA TYR A 45 5.22 7.00 -1.28
C TYR A 45 6.20 7.93 -0.56
N LEU A 46 7.02 8.68 -1.30
CA LEU A 46 7.94 9.66 -0.71
C LEU A 46 7.18 10.77 0.04
N LEU A 47 6.10 11.28 -0.57
CA LEU A 47 5.19 12.23 0.07
C LEU A 47 4.55 11.65 1.35
N ALA A 48 4.13 10.39 1.31
CA ALA A 48 3.54 9.71 2.46
C ALA A 48 4.55 9.55 3.60
N LYS A 49 5.81 9.21 3.31
CA LYS A 49 6.88 9.14 4.32
C LYS A 49 7.09 10.48 5.02
N GLN A 50 7.03 11.58 4.27
CA GLN A 50 7.16 12.93 4.82
C GLN A 50 5.97 13.34 5.69
N ARG A 51 4.75 12.98 5.27
CA ARG A 51 3.49 13.37 5.94
C ARG A 51 3.10 12.47 7.11
N GLY A 52 3.59 11.23 7.13
CA GLY A 52 3.18 10.20 8.10
C GLY A 52 1.87 9.50 7.75
N TYR A 53 1.24 9.82 6.61
CA TYR A 53 0.04 9.16 6.12
C TYR A 53 0.03 9.08 4.59
N LEU A 54 -0.63 8.06 4.05
CA LEU A 54 -0.77 7.83 2.62
C LEU A 54 -2.10 8.40 2.12
N THR A 55 -2.11 8.96 0.91
CA THR A 55 -3.34 9.39 0.23
C THR A 55 -3.43 8.70 -1.12
N VAL A 56 -4.55 8.01 -1.37
CA VAL A 56 -4.82 7.27 -2.59
C VAL A 56 -6.19 7.63 -3.15
N ARG A 57 -6.37 7.48 -4.47
CA ARG A 57 -7.69 7.59 -5.10
C ARG A 57 -8.37 6.22 -5.07
N GLY A 58 -9.60 6.16 -4.55
CA GLY A 58 -10.28 4.89 -4.32
C GLY A 58 -9.46 3.96 -3.41
N THR A 59 -9.38 2.68 -3.75
CA THR A 59 -8.67 1.64 -2.96
C THR A 59 -7.18 1.47 -3.31
N ALA A 60 -6.67 2.25 -4.27
CA ALA A 60 -5.33 2.08 -4.87
C ALA A 60 -5.09 0.72 -5.57
N TYR A 61 -6.15 -0.08 -5.79
CA TYR A 61 -6.02 -1.41 -6.37
C TYR A 61 -5.61 -1.36 -7.84
N ARG A 62 -4.60 -2.16 -8.18
CA ARG A 62 -4.10 -2.38 -9.55
C ARG A 62 -4.63 -3.67 -10.11
N LYS A 63 -5.26 -3.59 -11.28
CA LYS A 63 -5.77 -4.77 -11.99
C LYS A 63 -4.63 -5.61 -12.56
N GLU A 64 -3.59 -4.96 -13.09
CA GLU A 64 -2.47 -5.58 -13.79
C GLU A 64 -1.50 -6.33 -12.87
N ARG A 65 -1.40 -5.95 -11.59
CA ARG A 65 -0.57 -6.64 -10.58
C ARG A 65 -1.37 -7.28 -9.45
N LYS A 66 -2.70 -7.30 -9.56
CA LYS A 66 -3.66 -7.85 -8.58
C LYS A 66 -3.32 -7.46 -7.14
N GLY A 67 -3.47 -6.18 -6.81
CA GLY A 67 -3.26 -5.69 -5.43
C GLY A 67 -2.90 -4.22 -5.37
N SER A 68 -2.48 -3.77 -4.19
CA SER A 68 -2.23 -2.36 -3.89
C SER A 68 -0.78 -2.14 -3.42
N PRO A 69 0.22 -2.20 -4.33
CA PRO A 69 1.63 -2.18 -3.93
C PRO A 69 2.03 -0.94 -3.14
N LEU A 70 1.47 0.23 -3.47
CA LEU A 70 1.69 1.47 -2.72
C LEU A 70 1.25 1.38 -1.25
N ALA A 71 0.05 0.87 -0.99
CA ALA A 71 -0.44 0.71 0.38
C ALA A 71 0.32 -0.39 1.13
N ASN A 72 0.66 -1.49 0.45
CA ASN A 72 1.44 -2.58 1.01
C ASN A 72 2.81 -2.10 1.50
N ILE A 73 3.57 -1.41 0.64
CA ILE A 73 4.90 -0.94 1.01
C ILE A 73 4.86 0.15 2.08
N PHE A 74 3.83 1.01 2.03
CA PHE A 74 3.66 2.03 3.06
C PHE A 74 3.35 1.41 4.43
N ARG A 75 2.47 0.41 4.48
CA ARG A 75 2.19 -0.36 5.70
C ARG A 75 3.47 -1.00 6.26
N GLN A 76 4.32 -1.54 5.39
CA GLN A 76 5.58 -2.12 5.84
C GLN A 76 6.60 -1.09 6.31
N TRP A 77 6.66 0.07 5.67
CA TRP A 77 7.48 1.18 6.15
C TRP A 77 7.03 1.64 7.54
N CYS A 78 5.71 1.71 7.79
CA CYS A 78 5.16 1.94 9.12
C CYS A 78 5.59 0.86 10.12
N ASP A 79 5.59 -0.42 9.72
CA ASP A 79 6.05 -1.53 10.56
C ASP A 79 7.55 -1.46 10.89
N ALA A 80 8.39 -1.13 9.91
CA ALA A 80 9.81 -0.90 10.13
C ALA A 80 10.06 0.23 11.15
N ARG A 81 9.20 1.26 11.16
CA ARG A 81 9.24 2.36 12.13
C ARG A 81 8.57 2.04 13.46
N GLY A 82 7.72 1.02 13.51
CA GLY A 82 6.82 0.80 14.65
C GLY A 82 5.82 1.93 14.86
N ALA A 83 5.30 2.49 13.78
CA ALA A 83 4.31 3.56 13.74
C ALA A 83 2.99 3.07 13.13
N VAL A 84 1.86 3.69 13.45
CA VAL A 84 0.56 3.33 12.85
C VAL A 84 0.56 3.57 11.33
N CYS A 85 -0.22 2.77 10.59
CA CYS A 85 -0.42 2.97 9.15
C CYS A 85 -1.74 3.70 8.91
N VAL A 86 -1.67 4.93 8.39
CA VAL A 86 -2.85 5.75 8.09
C VAL A 86 -2.98 5.94 6.59
N VAL A 87 -4.11 5.53 6.02
CA VAL A 87 -4.41 5.63 4.58
C VAL A 87 -5.70 6.40 4.37
N ILE A 88 -5.64 7.47 3.58
CA ILE A 88 -6.80 8.22 3.10
C ILE A 88 -7.21 7.67 1.73
N GLU A 89 -8.44 7.19 1.64
CA GLU A 89 -9.09 6.80 0.38
C GLU A 89 -9.96 7.96 -0.09
N GLN A 90 -9.48 8.66 -1.11
CA GLN A 90 -10.21 9.78 -1.69
C GLN A 90 -11.43 9.24 -2.45
N ALA A 91 -12.59 9.81 -2.15
CA ALA A 91 -13.81 9.50 -2.86
C ALA A 91 -13.65 9.87 -4.34
N THR A 92 -14.13 8.98 -5.21
CA THR A 92 -14.16 9.19 -6.66
C THR A 92 -15.61 9.18 -7.13
N ALA A 93 -15.90 9.77 -8.29
CA ALA A 93 -17.24 9.79 -8.86
C ALA A 93 -17.84 8.38 -9.06
N THR A 94 -16.98 7.36 -9.18
CA THR A 94 -17.36 5.95 -9.40
C THR A 94 -17.44 5.14 -8.11
N THR A 95 -17.17 5.73 -6.95
CA THR A 95 -17.23 5.02 -5.67
C THR A 95 -18.70 4.67 -5.36
N PRO A 96 -19.06 3.38 -5.20
CA PRO A 96 -20.42 2.99 -4.83
C PRO A 96 -20.83 3.67 -3.52
N GLY A 97 -22.01 4.30 -3.49
CA GLY A 97 -22.45 5.17 -2.39
C GLY A 97 -22.15 6.66 -2.59
N ALA A 98 -21.39 7.05 -3.62
CA ALA A 98 -21.23 8.44 -4.06
C ALA A 98 -22.38 8.93 -4.97
N SER A 99 -23.43 8.13 -5.14
CA SER A 99 -24.53 8.42 -6.05
C SER A 99 -25.39 9.60 -5.57
N GLY A 100 -25.09 10.78 -6.09
CA GLY A 100 -26.05 11.67 -6.76
C GLY A 100 -27.16 12.37 -5.95
N GLY A 101 -27.33 12.06 -4.66
CA GLY A 101 -28.23 12.80 -3.78
C GLY A 101 -27.57 14.10 -3.33
N SER A 102 -28.07 15.23 -3.82
CA SER A 102 -27.57 16.61 -3.68
C SER A 102 -27.36 17.17 -2.25
N GLY A 103 -27.20 16.35 -1.21
CA GLY A 103 -27.11 16.83 0.18
C GLY A 103 -25.97 16.25 1.04
N SER A 104 -25.39 15.10 0.69
CA SER A 104 -24.32 14.49 1.50
C SER A 104 -23.33 13.82 0.57
N GLY A 105 -22.36 14.59 0.08
CA GLY A 105 -21.30 14.07 -0.79
C GLY A 105 -20.54 12.97 -0.05
N ALA A 106 -20.29 11.84 -0.73
CA ALA A 106 -19.47 10.77 -0.20
C ALA A 106 -18.12 11.36 0.26
N GLY A 107 -17.92 11.39 1.57
CA GLY A 107 -16.70 11.89 2.19
C GLY A 107 -15.49 11.05 1.79
N ASP A 108 -14.30 11.62 1.96
CA ASP A 108 -13.09 10.81 1.91
C ASP A 108 -13.11 9.84 3.10
N ARG A 109 -12.51 8.66 2.94
CA ARG A 109 -12.41 7.65 4.00
C ARG A 109 -11.01 7.59 4.57
N VAL A 110 -10.88 7.22 5.84
CA VAL A 110 -9.60 6.97 6.49
C VAL A 110 -9.60 5.55 7.04
N VAL A 111 -8.52 4.84 6.74
CA VAL A 111 -8.20 3.52 7.31
C VAL A 111 -6.99 3.70 8.21
N VAL A 112 -7.12 3.34 9.49
CA VAL A 112 -6.03 3.35 10.45
C VAL A 112 -5.73 1.92 10.88
N ASP A 113 -4.58 1.39 10.50
CA ASP A 113 -4.12 0.06 10.88
C ASP A 113 -3.07 0.15 12.00
N LEU A 114 -3.37 -0.48 13.13
CA LEU A 114 -2.54 -0.52 14.33
C LEU A 114 -1.59 -1.72 14.37
N SER A 115 -1.75 -2.70 13.47
CA SER A 115 -0.90 -3.89 13.45
C SER A 115 0.61 -3.62 13.32
N PRO A 116 1.09 -2.55 12.63
CA PRO A 116 2.50 -2.17 12.64
C PRO A 116 3.07 -1.86 14.03
N LEU A 117 2.24 -1.55 15.03
CA LEU A 117 2.70 -1.35 16.39
C LEU A 117 3.22 -2.65 17.02
N ARG A 118 2.74 -3.82 16.55
CA ARG A 118 3.07 -5.17 17.06
C ARG A 118 2.83 -5.30 18.57
N ARG A 119 1.61 -4.95 18.99
CA ARG A 119 1.19 -4.88 20.39
C ARG A 119 -0.23 -5.45 20.53
N GLU A 120 -0.50 -6.09 21.66
CA GLU A 120 -1.85 -6.54 22.04
C GLU A 120 -2.67 -5.41 22.69
N ASP A 121 -1.98 -4.51 23.40
CA ASP A 121 -2.57 -3.46 24.25
C ASP A 121 -2.77 -2.15 23.47
N THR A 122 -3.59 -2.20 22.42
CA THR A 122 -3.89 -1.05 21.56
C THR A 122 -5.07 -0.19 22.02
N GLU A 123 -5.75 -0.54 23.11
CA GLU A 123 -7.01 0.10 23.54
C GLU A 123 -6.85 1.60 23.81
N ALA A 124 -5.74 1.99 24.43
CA ALA A 124 -5.46 3.40 24.70
C ALA A 124 -5.27 4.21 23.41
N VAL A 125 -4.65 3.60 22.39
CA VAL A 125 -4.45 4.23 21.07
C VAL A 125 -5.78 4.28 20.33
N GLU A 126 -6.58 3.22 20.36
CA GLU A 126 -7.92 3.18 19.77
C GLU A 126 -8.83 4.26 20.36
N ALA A 127 -8.90 4.37 21.69
CA ALA A 127 -9.69 5.39 22.37
C ALA A 127 -9.25 6.81 22.01
N LEU A 128 -7.93 7.04 21.94
CA LEU A 128 -7.36 8.32 21.52
C LEU A 128 -7.74 8.68 20.08
N LEU A 129 -7.68 7.71 19.17
CA LEU A 129 -8.06 7.90 17.76
C LEU A 129 -9.56 8.17 17.60
N LEU A 130 -10.42 7.47 18.35
CA LEU A 130 -11.87 7.72 18.38
C LEU A 130 -12.18 9.13 18.88
N SER A 131 -11.56 9.57 19.98
CA SER A 131 -11.72 10.94 20.50
C SER A 131 -11.27 11.97 19.46
N THR A 132 -10.09 11.76 18.86
CA THR A 132 -9.52 12.67 17.85
C THR A 132 -10.40 12.76 16.61
N ALA A 133 -10.99 11.64 16.17
CA ALA A 133 -11.93 11.62 15.05
C ALA A 133 -13.20 12.42 15.38
N ALA A 134 -13.77 12.21 16.57
CA ALA A 134 -14.97 12.92 17.03
C ALA A 134 -14.73 14.44 17.15
N GLU A 135 -13.60 14.87 17.70
CA GLU A 135 -13.17 16.27 17.78
C GLU A 135 -13.13 16.96 16.42
N MET A 136 -12.82 16.20 15.36
CA MET A 136 -12.71 16.70 13.99
C MET A 136 -13.98 16.50 13.16
N GLY A 137 -15.05 15.96 13.75
CA GLY A 137 -16.32 15.71 13.07
C GLY A 137 -16.30 14.52 12.11
N LEU A 138 -15.36 13.58 12.27
CA LEU A 138 -15.36 12.34 11.49
C LEU A 138 -16.31 11.32 12.12
N ARG A 139 -17.00 10.57 11.26
CA ARG A 139 -17.85 9.45 11.64
C ARG A 139 -17.01 8.18 11.70
N ALA A 140 -16.99 7.49 12.84
CA ALA A 140 -16.44 6.14 12.92
C ALA A 140 -17.35 5.15 12.19
N VAL A 141 -16.77 4.24 11.40
CA VAL A 141 -17.50 3.25 10.60
C VAL A 141 -17.25 1.86 11.17
N GLY A 142 -18.33 1.14 11.49
CA GLY A 142 -18.23 -0.23 11.99
C GLY A 142 -17.91 -1.25 10.88
N TYR A 143 -17.37 -2.40 11.26
CA TYR A 143 -17.09 -3.52 10.34
C TYR A 143 -18.34 -4.08 9.63
N GLY A 144 -19.54 -3.85 10.18
CA GLY A 144 -20.79 -4.24 9.51
C GLY A 144 -21.15 -3.34 8.31
N GLU A 145 -20.66 -2.10 8.29
CA GLU A 145 -20.91 -1.14 7.20
C GLU A 145 -19.85 -1.22 6.10
N ARG A 146 -18.63 -1.67 6.46
CA ARG A 146 -17.52 -1.82 5.54
C ARG A 146 -17.00 -3.25 5.58
N ALA A 147 -17.14 -3.94 4.46
CA ALA A 147 -16.66 -5.30 4.34
C ALA A 147 -15.12 -5.35 4.53
N PRO A 148 -14.60 -6.27 5.37
CA PRO A 148 -13.20 -6.31 5.78
C PRO A 148 -12.23 -6.73 4.66
N ASP A 149 -12.76 -7.28 3.56
CA ASP A 149 -12.03 -7.55 2.32
C ASP A 149 -11.73 -6.26 1.53
N VAL A 150 -12.43 -5.16 1.82
CA VAL A 150 -12.19 -3.83 1.23
C VAL A 150 -11.13 -3.08 2.04
N LEU A 151 -9.96 -3.68 2.21
CA LEU A 151 -8.80 -3.01 2.78
C LEU A 151 -7.87 -2.46 1.69
N PRO A 152 -7.22 -1.32 1.94
CA PRO A 152 -6.31 -0.74 0.95
C PRO A 152 -5.03 -1.59 0.81
N PHE A 153 -4.74 -2.49 1.76
CA PHE A 153 -3.58 -3.36 1.76
C PHE A 153 -3.99 -4.83 1.59
N SER A 154 -3.12 -5.59 0.93
CA SER A 154 -3.25 -7.03 0.74
C SER A 154 -2.79 -7.74 2.01
N ILE A 155 -3.72 -8.42 2.69
CA ILE A 155 -3.41 -9.35 3.79
C ILE A 155 -3.53 -10.75 3.21
N LEU A 156 -2.52 -11.59 3.45
CA LEU A 156 -2.65 -13.02 3.17
C LEU A 156 -3.24 -13.69 4.40
N PRO A 157 -4.28 -14.53 4.27
CA PRO A 157 -4.52 -15.51 5.32
C PRO A 157 -3.24 -16.36 5.45
N PRO A 158 -2.87 -16.79 6.68
CA PRO A 158 -1.83 -17.80 6.82
C PRO A 158 -2.19 -19.01 5.95
N THR A 159 -1.22 -19.55 5.22
CA THR A 159 -1.46 -20.79 4.46
C THR A 159 -1.49 -21.99 5.43
N GLU A 160 -2.22 -23.06 5.11
CA GLU A 160 -2.29 -24.27 5.95
C GLU A 160 -0.88 -24.83 6.23
N GLU A 161 0.01 -24.83 5.25
CA GLU A 161 1.42 -25.25 5.40
C GLU A 161 2.20 -24.35 6.38
N GLU A 162 1.91 -23.05 6.42
CA GLU A 162 2.53 -22.11 7.36
C GLU A 162 1.93 -22.22 8.77
N GLU A 163 0.64 -22.56 8.88
CA GLU A 163 0.01 -22.92 10.16
C GLU A 163 0.65 -24.21 10.71
N GLU A 164 0.90 -25.20 9.85
CA GLU A 164 1.60 -26.44 10.20
C GLU A 164 3.07 -26.19 10.59
N GLU A 165 3.83 -25.37 9.85
CA GLU A 165 5.21 -24.99 10.22
C GLU A 165 5.23 -24.22 11.56
N PHE A 166 4.25 -23.34 11.78
CA PHE A 166 4.06 -22.63 13.04
C PHE A 166 3.81 -23.60 14.19
N ASP A 167 2.93 -24.57 14.03
CA ASP A 167 2.63 -25.59 15.02
C ASP A 167 3.83 -26.52 15.30
N LEU A 168 4.58 -26.89 14.26
CA LEU A 168 5.82 -27.66 14.39
C LEU A 168 6.91 -26.87 15.15
N SER A 169 7.05 -25.57 14.88
CA SER A 169 8.00 -24.71 15.60
C SER A 169 7.62 -24.53 17.08
N ARG A 170 6.31 -24.51 17.39
CA ARG A 170 5.79 -24.46 18.75
C ARG A 170 6.02 -25.78 19.49
N ALA A 171 5.88 -26.91 18.80
CA ALA A 171 6.20 -28.23 19.35
C ALA A 171 7.70 -28.40 19.62
N ALA A 172 8.57 -27.91 18.72
CA ALA A 172 10.02 -28.02 18.85
C ALA A 172 10.64 -27.05 19.88
N GLY A 173 10.06 -25.85 20.03
CA GLY A 173 10.51 -24.83 20.99
C GLY A 173 10.28 -25.18 22.47
N ALA A 174 9.43 -26.18 22.78
CA ALA A 174 9.20 -26.62 24.15
C ALA A 174 10.36 -27.45 24.74
N SER A 175 11.36 -27.85 23.93
CA SER A 175 12.46 -28.73 24.36
C SER A 175 13.88 -28.12 24.27
N GLY A 176 14.03 -26.85 23.87
CA GLY A 176 15.29 -26.35 23.31
C GLY A 176 16.15 -25.36 24.11
N ASP A 177 15.73 -24.88 25.29
CA ASP A 177 16.37 -23.71 25.93
C ASP A 177 17.68 -23.98 26.73
N ALA A 178 18.36 -25.11 26.54
CA ALA A 178 19.50 -25.48 27.38
C ALA A 178 20.90 -25.40 26.76
N LYS A 179 21.10 -25.02 25.48
CA LYS A 179 22.41 -25.33 24.84
C LYS A 179 22.96 -24.43 23.73
N ALA A 180 22.70 -23.13 23.75
CA ALA A 180 23.29 -22.22 22.74
C ALA A 180 23.86 -20.94 23.35
N GLN A 181 24.95 -21.09 24.11
CA GLN A 181 25.89 -20.00 24.43
C GLN A 181 27.33 -20.52 24.46
N GLU A 182 27.81 -21.06 23.34
CA GLU A 182 29.26 -21.11 23.07
C GLU A 182 29.46 -21.39 21.58
N GLU A 183 30.47 -20.78 20.97
CA GLU A 183 30.85 -20.87 19.55
C GLU A 183 29.95 -20.03 18.61
N GLY A 184 30.43 -19.12 17.75
CA GLY A 184 31.76 -18.99 17.15
C GLY A 184 31.94 -17.63 16.49
N ARG A 185 33.20 -17.22 16.47
CA ARG A 185 33.78 -16.00 15.92
C ARG A 185 33.86 -16.12 14.37
N PRO A 186 33.56 -15.07 13.58
CA PRO A 186 33.61 -15.17 12.13
C PRO A 186 35.05 -15.12 11.60
N GLN A 187 35.40 -16.09 10.74
CA GLN A 187 36.55 -16.03 9.83
C GLN A 187 36.11 -15.38 8.51
N GLU A 188 36.88 -14.39 8.06
CA GLU A 188 36.86 -13.88 6.68
C GLU A 188 37.45 -14.93 5.72
N PRO A 189 36.91 -15.03 4.49
CA PRO A 189 37.70 -15.54 3.38
C PRO A 189 37.98 -14.47 2.32
N ALA A 190 39.19 -14.59 1.80
CA ALA A 190 39.88 -13.74 0.85
C ALA A 190 39.34 -13.81 -0.58
N ALA A 191 39.79 -12.84 -1.36
CA ALA A 191 39.50 -12.58 -2.76
C ALA A 191 40.03 -13.64 -3.76
N ALA A 192 39.35 -13.72 -4.91
CA ALA A 192 39.87 -13.71 -6.30
C ALA A 192 39.15 -14.72 -7.21
N MET A 193 38.61 -14.23 -8.33
CA MET A 193 38.92 -14.69 -9.71
C MET A 193 37.94 -14.13 -10.74
N GLU A 194 38.51 -13.82 -11.90
CA GLU A 194 37.98 -13.19 -13.11
C GLU A 194 37.17 -14.14 -14.00
N GLY A 195 36.49 -13.55 -15.00
CA GLY A 195 36.33 -14.15 -16.34
C GLY A 195 34.94 -14.70 -16.69
N GLY A 196 34.28 -14.11 -17.69
CA GLY A 196 33.05 -14.67 -18.26
C GLY A 196 32.36 -13.75 -19.28
N GLU A 197 32.80 -13.85 -20.53
CA GLU A 197 32.33 -13.13 -21.71
C GLU A 197 31.10 -13.83 -22.37
N ALA A 198 30.26 -13.02 -23.04
CA ALA A 198 29.32 -13.34 -24.13
C ALA A 198 28.10 -14.27 -23.92
N ALA A 199 26.89 -13.69 -24.09
CA ALA A 199 25.83 -14.20 -24.99
C ALA A 199 24.63 -13.23 -25.02
N GLY A 200 24.33 -12.65 -26.20
CA GLY A 200 23.17 -11.79 -26.42
C GLY A 200 21.87 -12.58 -26.65
N PRO A 201 20.69 -11.97 -26.45
CA PRO A 201 19.43 -12.56 -26.89
C PRO A 201 18.98 -11.98 -28.24
N SER A 202 18.68 -12.89 -29.16
CA SER A 202 18.01 -12.64 -30.45
C SER A 202 16.57 -12.10 -30.26
N PRO A 203 16.08 -11.22 -31.15
CA PRO A 203 14.70 -10.77 -31.14
C PRO A 203 13.78 -11.81 -31.76
N ARG A 204 12.66 -12.11 -31.09
CA ARG A 204 11.56 -12.91 -31.64
C ARG A 204 10.64 -12.03 -32.48
N CYS A 205 10.53 -12.38 -33.76
CA CYS A 205 9.53 -11.87 -34.69
C CYS A 205 8.19 -12.60 -34.55
N GLY A 206 7.09 -11.87 -34.71
CA GLY A 206 5.73 -12.39 -34.94
C GLY A 206 4.70 -11.60 -34.13
N GLY A 207 3.71 -10.92 -34.70
CA GLY A 207 3.33 -10.71 -36.10
C GLY A 207 2.08 -9.83 -36.17
N GLY A 208 1.72 -9.41 -37.38
CA GLY A 208 0.33 -9.15 -37.74
C GLY A 208 -0.32 -7.86 -37.22
N GLY A 209 0.33 -6.72 -37.35
CA GLY A 209 -0.34 -5.41 -37.40
C GLY A 209 0.09 -4.72 -38.68
N GLY A 210 -0.86 -4.40 -39.56
CA GLY A 210 -0.57 -3.66 -40.81
C GLY A 210 0.16 -2.34 -40.51
N PRO A 211 0.85 -1.76 -41.50
CA PRO A 211 1.64 -0.55 -41.32
C PRO A 211 0.72 0.63 -40.97
N VAL A 212 0.49 0.85 -39.68
CA VAL A 212 0.05 2.13 -39.14
C VAL A 212 1.20 3.08 -39.42
N ASP A 213 0.96 4.18 -40.15
CA ASP A 213 1.95 5.12 -40.70
C ASP A 213 3.19 5.32 -39.80
N THR A 214 4.18 4.44 -39.97
CA THR A 214 5.34 4.34 -39.08
C THR A 214 6.23 5.58 -39.21
N GLU A 215 6.19 6.22 -40.37
CA GLU A 215 6.97 7.41 -40.68
C GLU A 215 6.41 8.66 -39.98
N ALA A 216 5.08 8.82 -39.92
CA ALA A 216 4.44 9.95 -39.25
C ALA A 216 4.68 9.91 -37.73
N CYS A 217 4.54 8.73 -37.11
CA CYS A 217 4.86 8.54 -35.70
C CYS A 217 6.35 8.76 -35.41
N ALA A 218 7.25 8.31 -36.29
CA ALA A 218 8.69 8.53 -36.15
C ALA A 218 9.06 10.02 -36.24
N HIS A 219 8.44 10.78 -37.14
CA HIS A 219 8.64 12.22 -37.26
C HIS A 219 8.17 12.95 -36.00
N LEU A 220 6.97 12.64 -35.49
CA LEU A 220 6.45 13.22 -34.25
C LEU A 220 7.32 12.93 -33.03
N ARG A 221 7.86 11.71 -32.92
CA ARG A 221 8.81 11.34 -31.85
C ARG A 221 10.08 12.20 -31.89
N ARG A 222 10.65 12.41 -33.08
CA ARG A 222 11.83 13.28 -33.26
C ARG A 222 11.52 14.73 -32.89
N ALA A 223 10.35 15.24 -33.29
CA ALA A 223 9.90 16.59 -32.95
C ALA A 223 9.72 16.78 -31.43
N VAL A 224 9.14 15.80 -30.73
CA VAL A 224 9.01 15.81 -29.26
C VAL A 224 10.39 15.83 -28.60
N GLU A 225 11.33 15.04 -29.09
CA GLU A 225 12.70 14.99 -28.58
C GLU A 225 13.40 16.35 -28.73
N GLU A 226 13.36 16.93 -29.94
CA GLU A 226 13.94 18.25 -30.24
C GLU A 226 13.32 19.37 -29.40
N ALA A 227 11.99 19.41 -29.29
CA ALA A 227 11.29 20.38 -28.44
C ALA A 227 11.68 20.23 -26.96
N SER A 228 11.84 19.00 -26.47
CA SER A 228 12.30 18.74 -25.09
C SER A 228 13.74 19.20 -24.85
N ALA A 229 14.61 19.07 -25.85
CA ALA A 229 15.99 19.55 -25.80
C ALA A 229 16.03 21.09 -25.79
N GLY A 230 15.16 21.74 -26.57
CA GLY A 230 14.98 23.19 -26.55
C GLY A 230 14.58 23.72 -25.18
N VAL A 231 13.60 23.09 -24.51
CA VAL A 231 13.19 23.47 -23.14
C VAL A 231 14.35 23.31 -22.14
N ARG A 232 15.14 22.23 -22.26
CA ARG A 232 16.34 22.02 -21.42
C ARG A 232 17.40 23.08 -21.66
N LYS A 233 17.71 23.40 -22.93
CA LYS A 233 18.67 24.45 -23.30
C LYS A 233 18.28 25.82 -22.74
N LEU A 234 16.99 26.19 -22.79
CA LEU A 234 16.50 27.44 -22.20
C LEU A 234 16.68 27.49 -20.68
N LYS A 235 16.50 26.37 -19.98
CA LYS A 235 16.61 26.29 -18.52
C LYS A 235 18.06 26.21 -18.04
N GLU A 236 18.83 25.32 -18.64
CA GLU A 236 20.20 24.97 -18.21
C GLU A 236 21.24 25.90 -18.84
N GLY A 237 21.06 26.26 -20.12
CA GLY A 237 22.01 27.12 -20.84
C GLY A 237 21.78 28.61 -20.59
N GLU A 238 20.53 29.06 -20.65
CA GLU A 238 20.20 30.49 -20.49
C GLU A 238 19.74 30.86 -19.07
N GLY A 239 19.67 29.90 -18.15
CA GLY A 239 19.26 30.13 -16.77
C GLY A 239 17.81 30.58 -16.60
N ARG A 240 16.94 30.36 -17.60
CA ARG A 240 15.56 30.81 -17.55
C ARG A 240 14.73 29.96 -16.61
N THR A 241 13.85 30.62 -15.87
CA THR A 241 12.92 29.97 -14.95
C THR A 241 11.61 29.59 -15.65
N ASN A 242 10.79 28.75 -15.02
CA ASN A 242 9.47 28.37 -15.53
C ASN A 242 8.50 29.56 -15.70
N SER A 243 8.81 30.70 -15.09
CA SER A 243 7.99 31.92 -15.20
C SER A 243 8.24 32.68 -16.51
N ASP A 244 9.37 32.44 -17.18
CA ASP A 244 9.78 33.13 -18.41
C ASP A 244 8.79 32.82 -19.57
N PRO A 245 8.30 33.84 -20.29
CA PRO A 245 7.40 33.66 -21.42
C PRO A 245 7.92 32.69 -22.50
N LEU A 246 9.23 32.69 -22.78
CA LEU A 246 9.82 31.80 -23.78
C LEU A 246 9.84 30.34 -23.32
N VAL A 247 10.10 30.09 -22.03
CA VAL A 247 10.01 28.73 -21.47
C VAL A 247 8.57 28.23 -21.51
N LYS A 248 7.59 29.11 -21.20
CA LYS A 248 6.17 28.76 -21.29
C LYS A 248 5.73 28.42 -22.71
N ALA A 249 6.14 29.21 -23.70
CA ALA A 249 5.84 28.97 -25.11
C ALA A 249 6.46 27.64 -25.60
N ALA A 250 7.73 27.38 -25.25
CA ALA A 250 8.41 26.12 -25.61
C ALA A 250 7.75 24.89 -24.94
N VAL A 251 7.31 25.01 -23.69
CA VAL A 251 6.58 23.94 -22.99
C VAL A 251 5.20 23.72 -23.60
N ALA A 252 4.49 24.78 -24.00
CA ALA A 252 3.20 24.65 -24.67
C ALA A 252 3.32 23.89 -26.00
N GLU A 253 4.35 24.18 -26.80
CA GLU A 253 4.61 23.47 -28.05
C GLU A 253 4.99 22.00 -27.81
N LEU A 254 5.82 21.72 -26.79
CA LEU A 254 6.13 20.35 -26.40
C LEU A 254 4.88 19.55 -26.01
N LEU A 255 3.94 20.18 -25.28
CA LEU A 255 2.69 19.52 -24.89
C LEU A 255 1.77 19.27 -26.09
N ARG A 256 1.71 20.21 -27.05
CA ARG A 256 0.97 20.02 -28.31
C ARG A 256 1.52 18.82 -29.09
N LEU A 257 2.84 18.75 -29.30
CA LEU A 257 3.49 17.65 -30.00
C LEU A 257 3.29 16.29 -29.32
N LYS A 258 3.30 16.26 -27.98
CA LYS A 258 3.00 15.03 -27.22
C LYS A 258 1.55 14.56 -27.40
N ALA A 259 0.60 15.49 -27.43
CA ALA A 259 -0.80 15.16 -27.66
C ALA A 259 -1.02 14.60 -29.09
N GLU A 260 -0.35 15.18 -30.09
CA GLU A 260 -0.39 14.66 -31.47
C GLU A 260 0.24 13.29 -31.60
N LEU A 261 1.38 13.06 -30.96
CA LEU A 261 2.01 11.74 -30.91
C LEU A 261 1.08 10.71 -30.24
N GLN A 262 0.46 11.07 -29.12
CA GLN A 262 -0.48 10.19 -28.43
C GLN A 262 -1.70 9.85 -29.29
N ALA A 263 -2.23 10.82 -30.04
CA ALA A 263 -3.35 10.60 -30.96
C ALA A 263 -2.95 9.71 -32.14
N ALA A 264 -1.72 9.85 -32.67
CA ALA A 264 -1.20 9.02 -33.74
C ALA A 264 -0.90 7.58 -33.29
N GLU A 265 -0.49 7.38 -32.03
CA GLU A 265 -0.23 6.06 -31.44
C GLU A 265 -1.50 5.38 -30.92
N ALA A 266 -2.60 6.12 -30.75
CA ALA A 266 -3.85 5.55 -30.31
C ALA A 266 -4.35 4.53 -31.36
N PRO A 267 -4.68 3.29 -30.95
CA PRO A 267 -5.27 2.34 -31.87
C PRO A 267 -6.57 2.93 -32.44
N PRO A 268 -6.90 2.66 -33.73
CA PRO A 268 -8.15 3.12 -34.30
C PRO A 268 -9.31 2.66 -33.42
N PRO A 269 -10.32 3.52 -33.18
CA PRO A 269 -11.46 3.14 -32.36
C PRO A 269 -12.05 1.85 -32.92
N ALA A 270 -12.23 0.86 -32.05
CA ALA A 270 -12.79 -0.43 -32.45
C ALA A 270 -14.11 -0.18 -33.20
N PRO A 271 -14.36 -0.90 -34.32
CA PRO A 271 -15.60 -0.73 -35.06
C PRO A 271 -16.77 -0.94 -34.10
N THR A 272 -17.64 0.07 -34.02
CA THR A 272 -18.86 0.00 -33.22
C THR A 272 -19.61 -1.28 -33.62
N PRO A 273 -19.91 -2.20 -32.68
CA PRO A 273 -20.63 -3.42 -33.02
C PRO A 273 -21.94 -3.03 -33.68
N ALA A 274 -22.22 -3.64 -34.84
CA ALA A 274 -23.46 -3.45 -35.57
C ALA A 274 -24.66 -3.68 -34.63
N PRO A 275 -25.76 -2.90 -34.76
CA PRO A 275 -26.95 -3.08 -33.94
C PRO A 275 -27.43 -4.52 -34.08
N ALA A 276 -27.37 -5.26 -32.97
CA ALA A 276 -27.82 -6.64 -32.92
C ALA A 276 -29.30 -6.69 -33.34
N ALA A 277 -29.61 -7.59 -34.27
CA ALA A 277 -30.96 -7.83 -34.73
C ALA A 277 -31.90 -8.14 -33.54
N PRO A 278 -33.16 -7.67 -33.58
CA PRO A 278 -34.13 -7.94 -32.53
C PRO A 278 -34.35 -9.45 -32.39
N GLN A 279 -34.05 -10.00 -31.22
CA GLN A 279 -34.33 -11.40 -30.93
C GLN A 279 -35.86 -11.61 -30.81
N PRO A 280 -36.41 -12.67 -31.42
CA PRO A 280 -37.83 -13.00 -31.32
C PRO A 280 -38.18 -13.44 -29.90
N GLY A 281 -39.29 -12.90 -29.40
CA GLY A 281 -39.74 -13.01 -28.02
C GLY A 281 -39.85 -14.44 -27.49
N LEU A 282 -39.14 -14.69 -26.40
CA LEU A 282 -39.49 -15.75 -25.46
C LEU A 282 -40.52 -15.18 -24.49
N ALA A 283 -41.68 -15.85 -24.44
CA ALA A 283 -42.79 -15.54 -23.55
C ALA A 283 -42.30 -15.53 -22.09
N GLN A 284 -42.56 -14.43 -21.40
CA GLN A 284 -42.34 -14.29 -19.97
C GLN A 284 -43.36 -15.15 -19.22
N GLU A 285 -42.87 -16.16 -18.50
CA GLU A 285 -43.61 -16.81 -17.41
C GLU A 285 -43.90 -15.80 -16.30
N PRO A 286 -45.07 -15.85 -15.66
CA PRO A 286 -45.41 -14.95 -14.55
C PRO A 286 -44.48 -15.21 -13.36
N PRO A 287 -43.97 -14.16 -12.68
CA PRO A 287 -43.06 -14.31 -11.56
C PRO A 287 -43.77 -14.95 -10.37
N ALA A 288 -43.27 -16.10 -9.94
CA ALA A 288 -43.61 -16.69 -8.65
C ALA A 288 -43.21 -15.73 -7.52
N ALA A 289 -44.11 -15.56 -6.55
CA ALA A 289 -43.93 -14.70 -5.41
C ALA A 289 -42.65 -15.04 -4.63
N SER A 290 -41.73 -14.07 -4.57
CA SER A 290 -40.51 -14.16 -3.76
C SER A 290 -40.85 -14.35 -2.28
N PRO A 291 -40.31 -15.37 -1.60
CA PRO A 291 -40.41 -15.47 -0.15
C PRO A 291 -39.66 -14.29 0.49
N ALA A 292 -40.26 -13.72 1.53
CA ALA A 292 -39.70 -12.62 2.31
C ALA A 292 -38.27 -12.96 2.79
N PRO A 293 -37.31 -12.01 2.75
CA PRO A 293 -35.97 -12.25 3.27
C PRO A 293 -36.03 -12.35 4.80
N ALA A 294 -35.98 -13.58 5.29
CA ALA A 294 -35.80 -13.88 6.70
C ALA A 294 -34.34 -13.61 7.11
N SER A 295 -34.21 -13.10 8.33
CA SER A 295 -33.02 -13.12 9.18
C SER A 295 -31.94 -12.09 8.84
N SER A 296 -31.90 -11.03 9.64
CA SER A 296 -30.75 -10.14 9.78
C SER A 296 -29.46 -10.97 9.94
N PRO A 297 -28.37 -10.66 9.22
CA PRO A 297 -27.11 -11.35 9.40
C PRO A 297 -26.66 -11.15 10.84
N THR A 298 -26.54 -12.25 11.58
CA THR A 298 -25.93 -12.27 12.90
C THR A 298 -24.54 -11.68 12.74
N SER A 299 -24.27 -10.55 13.40
CA SER A 299 -22.96 -9.90 13.33
C SER A 299 -21.89 -10.94 13.64
N PRO A 300 -20.90 -11.18 12.76
CA PRO A 300 -19.91 -12.21 12.99
C PRO A 300 -19.25 -11.94 14.34
N ALA A 301 -19.08 -12.99 15.14
CA ALA A 301 -18.44 -12.88 16.44
C ALA A 301 -17.11 -12.11 16.31
N PRO A 302 -16.79 -11.21 17.25
CA PRO A 302 -15.56 -10.43 17.20
C PRO A 302 -14.38 -11.39 17.05
N TYR A 303 -13.55 -11.13 16.04
CA TYR A 303 -12.44 -12.02 15.74
C TYR A 303 -11.46 -12.08 16.92
N PRO A 304 -10.94 -13.27 17.27
CA PRO A 304 -9.97 -13.40 18.35
C PRO A 304 -8.73 -12.57 18.05
N ARG A 305 -8.23 -11.86 19.06
CA ARG A 305 -7.03 -11.03 18.95
C ARG A 305 -5.78 -11.94 18.85
N PRO A 306 -4.79 -11.57 18.01
CA PRO A 306 -3.54 -12.31 17.95
C PRO A 306 -2.81 -12.24 19.30
N THR A 307 -2.04 -13.29 19.62
CA THR A 307 -1.25 -13.32 20.87
C THR A 307 0.11 -12.63 20.69
N ALA A 308 0.75 -12.21 21.78
CA ALA A 308 2.01 -11.46 21.78
C ALA A 308 3.15 -12.21 21.08
N ASP A 309 3.18 -13.54 21.21
CA ASP A 309 4.18 -14.39 20.56
C ASP A 309 4.02 -14.37 19.02
N GLN A 310 2.78 -14.32 18.51
CA GLN A 310 2.51 -14.23 17.07
C GLN A 310 3.05 -12.93 16.46
N PHE A 311 2.88 -11.79 17.13
CA PHE A 311 3.38 -10.50 16.63
C PHE A 311 4.90 -10.42 16.53
N SER A 312 5.62 -11.23 17.31
CA SER A 312 7.08 -11.15 17.39
C SER A 312 7.80 -11.86 16.24
N ARG A 313 7.15 -12.86 15.62
CA ARG A 313 7.75 -13.74 14.60
C ARG A 313 7.18 -13.56 13.21
N LEU A 314 5.93 -13.13 13.11
CA LEU A 314 5.23 -13.02 11.84
C LEU A 314 5.71 -11.82 11.01
N SER A 315 5.76 -11.98 9.70
CA SER A 315 5.88 -10.85 8.79
C SER A 315 4.62 -9.98 8.88
N ILE A 316 4.73 -8.66 8.61
CA ILE A 316 3.58 -7.74 8.74
C ILE A 316 2.38 -8.17 7.90
N TRP A 317 2.62 -8.90 6.82
CA TRP A 317 1.59 -9.43 5.91
C TRP A 317 0.77 -10.57 6.50
N GLN A 318 1.35 -11.31 7.44
CA GLN A 318 0.72 -12.39 8.19
C GLN A 318 0.10 -11.86 9.49
N VAL A 319 0.57 -10.70 9.96
CA VAL A 319 -0.09 -10.00 11.07
C VAL A 319 -1.43 -9.48 10.57
N ARG A 320 -2.50 -10.05 11.14
CA ARG A 320 -3.87 -9.63 10.90
C ARG A 320 -4.02 -8.14 11.22
N ALA A 321 -4.51 -7.38 10.26
CA ALA A 321 -4.84 -5.98 10.51
C ALA A 321 -6.08 -5.88 11.39
N VAL A 322 -6.06 -4.89 12.28
CA VAL A 322 -7.23 -4.45 13.06
C VAL A 322 -7.51 -3.01 12.64
N PRO A 323 -8.08 -2.80 11.44
CA PRO A 323 -8.23 -1.48 10.87
C PRO A 323 -9.41 -0.74 11.53
N MET A 324 -9.21 0.51 11.90
CA MET A 324 -10.27 1.43 12.26
C MET A 324 -10.67 2.24 11.03
N PHE A 325 -11.96 2.47 10.85
CA PHE A 325 -12.50 3.17 9.69
C PHE A 325 -13.17 4.47 10.11
N PHE A 326 -12.88 5.53 9.37
CA PHE A 326 -13.49 6.84 9.56
C PHE A 326 -13.92 7.44 8.24
N GLU A 327 -14.96 8.27 8.26
CA GLU A 327 -15.47 9.00 7.10
C GLU A 327 -15.73 10.46 7.46
N GLY A 328 -15.43 11.37 6.53
CA GLY A 328 -15.68 12.79 6.74
C GLY A 328 -15.35 13.63 5.52
N ASP A 329 -15.49 14.95 5.64
CA ASP A 329 -15.05 15.84 4.59
C ASP A 329 -13.53 15.79 4.41
N ARG A 330 -13.07 16.10 3.19
CA ARG A 330 -11.65 16.02 2.81
C ARG A 330 -10.72 16.83 3.72
N ALA A 331 -11.16 17.98 4.23
CA ALA A 331 -10.33 18.83 5.07
C ALA A 331 -10.20 18.24 6.49
N ALA A 332 -11.30 17.78 7.08
CA ALA A 332 -11.29 17.07 8.36
C ALA A 332 -10.48 15.77 8.28
N VAL A 333 -10.66 14.96 7.23
CA VAL A 333 -9.94 13.71 7.00
C VAL A 333 -8.42 13.91 6.94
N LYS A 334 -7.95 14.93 6.22
CA LYS A 334 -6.51 15.24 6.16
C LYS A 334 -5.95 15.71 7.50
N ARG A 335 -6.69 16.54 8.23
CA ARG A 335 -6.30 16.99 9.58
C ARG A 335 -6.23 15.79 10.54
N PHE A 336 -7.23 14.92 10.49
CA PHE A 336 -7.27 13.71 11.29
C PHE A 336 -6.10 12.80 10.99
N ALA A 337 -5.81 12.52 9.72
CA ALA A 337 -4.70 11.63 9.37
C ALA A 337 -3.34 12.14 9.86
N ALA A 338 -3.10 13.45 9.78
CA ALA A 338 -1.87 14.08 10.27
C ALA A 338 -1.74 13.97 11.81
N GLU A 339 -2.82 14.27 12.55
CA GLU A 339 -2.80 14.19 14.01
C GLU A 339 -2.84 12.75 14.54
N ALA A 340 -3.54 11.84 13.88
CA ALA A 340 -3.64 10.43 14.25
C ALA A 340 -2.26 9.78 14.30
N ALA A 341 -1.44 9.97 13.27
CA ALA A 341 -0.09 9.42 13.22
C ALA A 341 0.79 9.95 14.37
N LYS A 342 0.75 11.27 14.58
CA LYS A 342 1.52 11.96 15.62
C LYS A 342 1.09 11.55 17.03
N ARG A 343 -0.20 11.66 17.35
CA ARG A 343 -0.76 11.33 18.67
C ARG A 343 -0.56 9.85 19.02
N ALA A 344 -0.69 8.95 18.05
CA ALA A 344 -0.41 7.53 18.26
C ALA A 344 1.07 7.27 18.58
N GLU A 345 2.01 7.92 17.87
CA GLU A 345 3.44 7.81 18.15
C GLU A 345 3.79 8.33 19.56
N GLU A 346 3.23 9.47 19.95
CA GLU A 346 3.38 10.04 21.30
C GLU A 346 2.83 9.10 22.38
N ALA A 347 1.64 8.54 22.19
CA ALA A 347 1.01 7.60 23.13
C ALA A 347 1.82 6.30 23.27
N VAL A 348 2.32 5.75 22.16
CA VAL A 348 3.18 4.56 22.17
C VAL A 348 4.50 4.86 22.88
N GLY A 349 5.10 6.02 22.63
CA GLY A 349 6.31 6.47 23.32
C GLY A 349 6.10 6.64 24.83
N ALA A 350 4.97 7.22 25.24
CA ALA A 350 4.61 7.36 26.66
C ALA A 350 4.43 6.00 27.33
N ALA A 351 3.72 5.07 26.69
CA ALA A 351 3.54 3.72 27.20
C ALA A 351 4.87 2.97 27.37
N ARG A 352 5.81 3.11 26.41
CA ARG A 352 7.16 2.50 26.52
C ARG A 352 7.95 3.05 27.70
N ARG A 353 7.91 4.36 27.93
CA ARG A 353 8.57 4.99 29.09
C ARG A 353 7.98 4.48 30.41
N ALA A 354 6.65 4.44 30.51
CA ALA A 354 5.97 3.94 31.71
C ALA A 354 6.33 2.48 32.03
N VAL A 355 6.45 1.61 31.02
CA VAL A 355 6.91 0.21 31.22
C VAL A 355 8.36 0.18 31.70
N GLY A 356 9.24 0.99 31.09
CA GLY A 356 10.65 1.08 31.50
C GLY A 356 10.84 1.57 32.94
N GLU A 357 10.07 2.58 33.35
CA GLU A 357 10.05 3.10 34.73
C GLU A 357 9.57 2.05 35.73
N LYS A 358 8.48 1.33 35.43
CA LYS A 358 7.99 0.23 36.26
C LYS A 358 9.02 -0.89 36.40
N ALA A 359 9.68 -1.28 35.31
CA ALA A 359 10.72 -2.30 35.34
C ALA A 359 11.93 -1.87 36.19
N ARG A 360 12.34 -0.61 36.07
CA ARG A 360 13.43 -0.04 36.89
C ARG A 360 13.06 0.00 38.37
N ALA A 361 11.85 0.42 38.71
CA ALA A 361 11.36 0.44 40.08
C ALA A 361 11.29 -0.97 40.68
N ALA A 362 10.81 -1.96 39.92
CA ALA A 362 10.79 -3.36 40.34
C ALA A 362 12.21 -3.91 40.59
N ALA A 363 13.17 -3.60 39.71
CA ALA A 363 14.56 -4.02 39.90
C ALA A 363 15.21 -3.39 41.14
N GLN A 364 14.90 -2.11 41.44
CA GLN A 364 15.36 -1.44 42.64
C GLN A 364 14.76 -2.05 43.92
N ALA A 365 13.48 -2.44 43.89
CA ALA A 365 12.82 -3.08 45.02
C ALA A 365 13.37 -4.49 45.32
N VAL A 366 13.84 -5.23 44.30
CA VAL A 366 14.48 -6.54 44.49
C VAL A 366 15.91 -6.41 45.03
N ALA A 367 16.56 -5.28 44.80
CA ALA A 367 17.93 -5.02 45.26
C ALA A 367 18.02 -4.45 46.69
N ALA A 368 16.90 -4.01 47.26
CA ALA A 368 16.80 -3.42 48.60
C ALA A 368 16.45 -4.48 49.65
#